data_AF-A0A2V7KAA9-F1
#
_entry.id   AF-A0A2V7KAA9-F1
#
_cell.length_a   1.000
_cell.length_b   1.000
_cell.length_c   1.000
_cell.angle_alpha   90.00
_cell.angle_beta   90.00
_cell.angle_gamma   90.00
#
_symmetry.space_group_name_H-M   'P 1'
#
loop_
_entity.id
_entity.type
_entity.pdbx_description
1 polymer ?
#
loop_
_entity_poly.entity_id
_entity_poly.type
_entity_poly.pdbx_seq_one_letter_code
_entity_poly.pdbx_strand_id
1 'polypeptide(L)'
;LSVLEYFISTHGARKGLADTALKTADAGYLTRRLVDVAQDVTITEEDCGTILGLEMSALKEGEDIIEPLRERVVGCVALDEVTDPHELDEDGRPKVLVEAGKLILEETSQAIEDAGIETVKIRSVLTCEAKRGVCRMCYGRNLATMDMVDLGEAVGILAAQSIGEPGTQLTLRTFHIGGTAARIAEQTVRKTKVEGVIEHGDRLTFVKTPEGHQVVTSYEGELILKAAAHGGHTAAAKLAVHSRFQVPLGATLMVEDGQKVAKDGVLFTWDPYTNPIMTDVGGLVRFVDIVDDETVREELDEITGRRQRVIIEDREKKPGSVGGPGARQGVA
;
A
#
# COMPACT_ATOMS: atom_id res chain seq x y z
N LEU A 1 -31.50 -22.83 8.52
CA LEU A 1 -32.05 -21.47 8.62
C LEU A 1 -33.50 -21.59 9.07
N SER A 2 -33.86 -21.01 10.20
CA SER A 2 -35.27 -20.82 10.58
C SER A 2 -35.98 -19.90 9.58
N VAL A 3 -37.33 -19.86 9.59
CA VAL A 3 -38.10 -18.98 8.67
C VAL A 3 -37.69 -17.51 8.83
N LEU A 4 -37.42 -17.09 10.06
CA LEU A 4 -36.95 -15.73 10.37
C LEU A 4 -35.54 -15.48 9.80
N GLU A 5 -34.61 -16.43 9.97
CA GLU A 5 -33.24 -16.31 9.45
C GLU A 5 -33.21 -16.29 7.91
N TYR A 6 -34.08 -17.07 7.26
CA TYR A 6 -34.25 -17.03 5.82
C TYR A 6 -34.80 -15.66 5.36
N PHE A 7 -35.79 -15.12 6.06
CA PHE A 7 -36.34 -13.79 5.74
C PHE A 7 -35.29 -12.68 5.88
N ILE A 8 -34.46 -12.73 6.93
CA ILE A 8 -33.36 -11.77 7.14
C ILE A 8 -32.32 -11.89 6.01
N SER A 9 -31.95 -13.11 5.61
CA SER A 9 -30.95 -13.31 4.55
C SER A 9 -31.42 -12.81 3.17
N THR A 10 -32.73 -12.81 2.90
CA THR A 10 -33.27 -12.28 1.63
C THR A 10 -33.00 -10.79 1.42
N HIS A 11 -32.92 -9.99 2.49
CA HIS A 11 -32.64 -8.55 2.38
C HIS A 11 -31.21 -8.31 1.87
N GLY A 12 -30.25 -9.04 2.44
CA GLY A 12 -28.85 -9.00 2.02
C GLY A 12 -28.66 -9.51 0.59
N ALA A 13 -29.33 -10.62 0.24
CA ALA A 13 -29.29 -11.17 -1.11
C ALA A 13 -29.89 -10.21 -2.15
N ARG A 14 -31.03 -9.57 -1.85
CA ARG A 14 -31.68 -8.60 -2.74
C ARG A 14 -30.81 -7.36 -2.95
N LYS A 15 -30.19 -6.84 -1.89
CA LYS A 15 -29.24 -5.72 -2.00
C LYS A 15 -28.03 -6.13 -2.85
N GLY A 16 -27.44 -7.29 -2.59
CA GLY A 16 -26.30 -7.80 -3.37
C GLY A 16 -26.61 -7.92 -4.87
N LEU A 17 -27.78 -8.45 -5.23
CA LEU A 17 -28.22 -8.55 -6.63
C LEU A 17 -28.44 -7.17 -7.27
N ALA A 18 -29.06 -6.24 -6.55
CA ALA A 18 -29.27 -4.87 -7.04
C ALA A 18 -27.93 -4.12 -7.24
N ASP A 19 -27.03 -4.21 -6.26
CA ASP A 19 -25.69 -3.61 -6.33
C ASP A 19 -24.87 -4.22 -7.46
N THR A 20 -24.99 -5.53 -7.70
CA THR A 20 -24.35 -6.20 -8.82
C THR A 20 -24.84 -5.60 -10.15
N ALA A 21 -26.16 -5.47 -10.33
CA ALA A 21 -26.74 -4.95 -11.56
C ALA A 21 -26.34 -3.47 -11.82
N LEU A 22 -26.34 -2.63 -10.78
CA LEU A 22 -26.00 -1.21 -10.91
C LEU A 22 -24.49 -1.00 -11.13
N LYS A 23 -23.63 -1.60 -10.29
CA LYS A 23 -22.18 -1.36 -10.34
C LYS A 23 -21.50 -1.97 -11.57
N THR A 24 -22.09 -3.01 -12.16
CA THR A 24 -21.59 -3.57 -13.43
C THR A 24 -21.67 -2.53 -14.54
N ALA A 25 -22.72 -1.71 -14.57
CA ALA A 25 -22.87 -0.65 -15.56
C ALA A 25 -21.78 0.43 -15.40
N ASP A 26 -21.48 0.82 -14.15
CA ASP A 26 -20.42 1.79 -13.86
C ASP A 26 -19.03 1.27 -14.25
N ALA A 27 -18.75 -0.01 -13.96
CA ALA A 27 -17.49 -0.64 -14.37
C ALA A 27 -17.35 -0.72 -15.90
N GLY A 28 -18.42 -1.08 -16.62
CA GLY A 28 -18.42 -1.05 -18.09
C GLY A 28 -18.23 0.36 -18.66
N TYR A 29 -18.83 1.37 -18.02
CA TYR A 29 -18.65 2.77 -18.40
C TYR A 29 -17.21 3.26 -18.15
N LEU A 30 -16.58 2.84 -17.06
CA LEU A 30 -15.17 3.09 -16.80
C LEU A 30 -14.29 2.49 -17.90
N THR A 31 -14.52 1.23 -18.29
CA THR A 31 -13.78 0.59 -19.40
C THR A 31 -13.88 1.38 -20.69
N ARG A 32 -15.08 1.86 -21.04
CA ARG A 32 -15.27 2.72 -22.21
C ARG A 32 -14.43 4.00 -22.11
N ARG A 33 -14.46 4.68 -20.96
CA ARG A 33 -13.65 5.90 -20.74
C ARG A 33 -12.15 5.63 -20.81
N LEU A 34 -11.69 4.48 -20.29
CA LEU A 34 -10.29 4.07 -20.37
C LEU A 34 -9.87 3.87 -21.83
N VAL A 35 -10.71 3.21 -22.64
CA VAL A 35 -10.46 3.03 -24.08
C VAL A 35 -10.45 4.37 -24.81
N ASP A 36 -11.41 5.26 -24.54
CA ASP A 36 -11.49 6.57 -25.19
C ASP A 36 -10.22 7.41 -24.97
N VAL A 37 -9.57 7.29 -23.79
CA VAL A 37 -8.32 8.00 -23.46
C VAL A 37 -7.08 7.28 -24.01
N ALA A 38 -7.08 5.94 -24.02
CA ALA A 38 -5.90 5.15 -24.35
C ALA A 38 -5.82 4.70 -25.82
N GLN A 39 -6.87 4.87 -26.62
CA GLN A 39 -6.95 4.35 -28.00
C GLN A 39 -5.82 4.81 -28.93
N ASP A 40 -5.27 6.01 -28.71
CA ASP A 40 -4.20 6.58 -29.54
C ASP A 40 -2.79 6.12 -29.10
N VAL A 41 -2.70 5.31 -28.04
CA VAL A 41 -1.43 4.81 -27.50
C VAL A 41 -1.06 3.49 -28.20
N THR A 42 -0.18 3.60 -29.19
CA THR A 42 0.38 2.48 -29.97
C THR A 42 1.91 2.44 -29.87
N ILE A 43 2.50 1.30 -30.22
CA ILE A 43 3.96 1.20 -30.35
C ILE A 43 4.40 1.81 -31.68
N THR A 44 5.18 2.89 -31.65
CA THR A 44 5.51 3.67 -32.86
C THR A 44 6.95 3.57 -33.31
N GLU A 45 7.88 3.34 -32.38
CA GLU A 45 9.31 3.26 -32.63
C GLU A 45 9.98 2.21 -31.75
N GLU A 46 11.19 1.78 -32.09
CA GLU A 46 11.91 0.77 -31.31
C GLU A 46 12.44 1.36 -30.00
N ASP A 47 13.23 2.43 -30.09
CA ASP A 47 13.82 3.10 -28.93
C ASP A 47 13.69 4.63 -29.05
N CYS A 48 13.22 5.27 -27.98
CA CYS A 48 13.13 6.72 -27.87
C CYS A 48 14.44 7.38 -27.37
N GLY A 49 15.41 6.58 -26.91
CA GLY A 49 16.69 7.04 -26.39
C GLY A 49 16.63 7.67 -25.00
N THR A 50 15.49 7.57 -24.29
CA THR A 50 15.36 8.13 -22.94
C THR A 50 16.36 7.49 -21.99
N ILE A 51 17.03 8.35 -21.21
CA ILE A 51 17.89 7.99 -20.07
C ILE A 51 17.11 7.99 -18.75
N LEU A 52 15.83 8.33 -18.79
CA LEU A 52 14.95 8.37 -17.63
C LEU A 52 14.26 7.02 -17.46
N GLY A 53 14.26 6.51 -16.23
CA GLY A 53 13.56 5.28 -15.87
C GLY A 53 12.99 5.35 -14.47
N LEU A 54 12.37 4.24 -14.07
CA LEU A 54 11.81 4.08 -12.73
C LEU A 54 12.65 3.10 -11.93
N GLU A 55 12.91 3.44 -10.68
CA GLU A 55 13.49 2.53 -9.70
C GLU A 55 12.39 1.60 -9.17
N MET A 56 12.52 0.32 -9.47
CA MET A 56 11.63 -0.73 -8.97
C MET A 56 12.27 -1.44 -7.78
N SER A 57 11.48 -1.61 -6.72
CA SER A 57 11.81 -2.38 -5.52
C SER A 57 10.69 -3.38 -5.24
N ALA A 58 10.98 -4.41 -4.45
CA ALA A 58 9.94 -5.29 -3.91
C ALA A 58 8.88 -4.46 -3.17
N LEU A 59 7.60 -4.81 -3.34
CA LEU A 59 6.50 -4.16 -2.62
C LEU A 59 6.39 -4.82 -1.24
N LYS A 60 6.85 -4.11 -0.20
CA LYS A 60 6.87 -4.57 1.18
C LYS A 60 5.86 -3.78 2.01
N GLU A 61 5.02 -4.48 2.76
CA GLU A 61 4.17 -3.89 3.80
C GLU A 61 4.66 -4.41 5.16
N GLY A 62 5.53 -3.64 5.81
CA GLY A 62 6.28 -4.07 6.99
C GLY A 62 7.27 -5.20 6.69
N GLU A 63 6.92 -6.42 7.13
CA GLU A 63 7.67 -7.65 6.84
C GLU A 63 7.04 -8.50 5.74
N ASP A 64 5.78 -8.23 5.39
CA ASP A 64 5.07 -8.97 4.38
C ASP A 64 5.53 -8.46 3.02
N ILE A 65 6.19 -9.33 2.25
CA ILE A 65 6.44 -9.08 0.84
C ILE A 65 5.12 -9.37 0.12
N ILE A 66 4.43 -8.32 -0.33
CA ILE A 66 3.20 -8.45 -1.12
C ILE A 66 3.57 -8.95 -2.51
N GLU A 67 4.59 -8.32 -3.12
CA GLU A 67 5.06 -8.65 -4.45
C GLU A 67 6.59 -8.59 -4.47
N PRO A 68 7.27 -9.71 -4.80
CA PRO A 68 8.73 -9.77 -4.83
C PRO A 68 9.27 -8.95 -6.02
N LEU A 69 10.56 -8.58 -5.95
CA LEU A 69 11.19 -7.78 -7.00
C LEU A 69 11.13 -8.49 -8.36
N ARG A 70 11.37 -9.81 -8.40
CA ARG A 70 11.34 -10.61 -9.64
C ARG A 70 10.04 -10.41 -10.43
N GLU A 71 8.89 -10.50 -9.78
CA GLU A 71 7.57 -10.43 -10.44
C GLU A 71 7.31 -9.04 -11.01
N ARG A 72 7.86 -8.00 -10.37
CA ARG A 72 7.72 -6.61 -10.80
C ARG A 72 8.62 -6.20 -11.96
N VAL A 73 9.74 -6.89 -12.16
CA VAL A 73 10.73 -6.55 -13.21
C VAL A 73 10.64 -7.46 -14.43
N VAL A 74 10.04 -8.65 -14.32
CA VAL A 74 9.87 -9.58 -15.45
C VAL A 74 9.08 -8.91 -16.57
N GLY A 75 9.61 -9.01 -17.79
CA GLY A 75 9.01 -8.43 -18.98
C GLY A 75 9.33 -6.94 -19.20
N CYS A 76 10.02 -6.29 -18.27
CA CYS A 76 10.53 -4.94 -18.45
C CYS A 76 11.95 -4.93 -19.02
N VAL A 77 12.36 -3.80 -19.58
CA VAL A 77 13.72 -3.59 -20.09
C VAL A 77 14.55 -2.86 -19.03
N ALA A 78 15.75 -3.38 -18.74
CA ALA A 78 16.69 -2.74 -17.82
C ALA A 78 17.21 -1.41 -18.42
N LEU A 79 17.20 -0.33 -17.63
CA LEU A 79 17.79 0.94 -18.04
C LEU A 79 19.31 0.91 -17.84
N ASP A 80 19.74 0.54 -16.63
CA ASP A 80 21.13 0.42 -16.24
C ASP A 80 21.56 -1.06 -16.22
N GLU A 81 22.85 -1.30 -16.33
CA GLU A 81 23.44 -2.62 -16.20
C GLU A 81 23.28 -3.14 -14.76
N VAL A 82 22.74 -4.34 -14.61
CA VAL A 82 22.51 -4.99 -13.31
C VAL A 82 23.61 -6.02 -13.10
N THR A 83 24.45 -5.79 -12.10
CA THR A 83 25.60 -6.64 -11.76
C THR A 83 25.39 -7.36 -10.44
N ASP A 84 25.85 -8.59 -10.34
CA ASP A 84 25.88 -9.37 -9.11
C ASP A 84 26.98 -8.83 -8.16
N PRO A 85 26.64 -8.44 -6.92
CA PRO A 85 27.62 -7.98 -5.93
C PRO A 85 28.46 -9.12 -5.32
N HIS A 86 28.07 -10.38 -5.51
CA HIS A 86 28.68 -11.55 -4.88
C HIS A 86 29.56 -12.38 -5.82
N GLU A 87 29.18 -12.51 -7.09
CA GLU A 87 29.96 -13.23 -8.11
C GLU A 87 30.90 -12.29 -8.87
N LEU A 88 32.19 -12.63 -8.91
CA LEU A 88 33.21 -11.94 -9.71
C LEU A 88 33.59 -12.81 -10.91
N ASP A 89 33.63 -12.22 -12.10
CA ASP A 89 34.14 -12.84 -13.32
C ASP A 89 35.66 -13.10 -13.25
N GLU A 90 36.18 -13.86 -14.22
CA GLU A 90 37.61 -14.22 -14.34
C GLU A 90 38.56 -13.00 -14.32
N ASP A 91 38.08 -11.82 -14.73
CA ASP A 91 38.80 -10.53 -14.72
C ASP A 91 38.64 -9.72 -13.40
N GLY A 92 37.99 -10.28 -12.38
CA GLY A 92 37.77 -9.62 -11.08
C GLY A 92 36.72 -8.51 -11.10
N ARG A 93 35.83 -8.49 -12.10
CA ARG A 93 34.68 -7.56 -12.19
C ARG A 93 33.41 -8.24 -11.69
N PRO A 94 32.45 -7.51 -11.11
CA PRO A 94 31.16 -8.08 -10.74
C PRO A 94 30.46 -8.60 -12.00
N LYS A 95 29.97 -9.84 -11.92
CA LYS A 95 29.34 -10.54 -13.04
C LYS A 95 28.07 -9.82 -13.46
N VAL A 96 27.91 -9.57 -14.74
CA VAL A 96 26.74 -8.87 -15.29
C VAL A 96 25.58 -9.84 -15.39
N LEU A 97 24.48 -9.57 -14.69
CA LEU A 97 23.25 -10.36 -14.76
C LEU A 97 22.40 -9.95 -15.97
N VAL A 98 22.26 -8.63 -16.17
CA VAL A 98 21.51 -8.05 -17.28
C VAL A 98 22.24 -6.81 -17.80
N GLU A 99 22.52 -6.77 -19.10
CA GLU A 99 23.07 -5.58 -19.76
C GLU A 99 22.02 -4.47 -19.89
N ALA A 100 22.48 -3.22 -19.88
CA ALA A 100 21.61 -2.06 -20.14
C ALA A 100 20.88 -2.20 -21.49
N GLY A 101 19.57 -1.96 -21.48
CA GLY A 101 18.73 -2.08 -22.66
C GLY A 101 18.34 -3.50 -23.04
N LYS A 102 18.60 -4.53 -22.21
CA LYS A 102 18.07 -5.88 -22.43
C LYS A 102 16.76 -6.13 -21.70
N LEU A 103 15.95 -7.02 -22.27
CA LEU A 103 14.71 -7.51 -21.67
C LEU A 103 15.03 -8.42 -20.48
N ILE A 104 14.35 -8.20 -19.35
CA ILE A 104 14.43 -9.04 -18.18
C ILE A 104 13.43 -10.20 -18.35
N LEU A 105 13.97 -11.40 -18.48
CA LEU A 105 13.23 -12.67 -18.52
C LEU A 105 13.20 -13.32 -17.13
N GLU A 106 12.40 -14.38 -16.99
CA GLU A 106 12.21 -15.12 -15.75
C GLU A 106 13.54 -15.60 -15.16
N GLU A 107 14.42 -16.19 -15.98
CA GLU A 107 15.74 -16.67 -15.55
C GLU A 107 16.62 -15.54 -15.00
N THR A 108 16.68 -14.41 -15.72
CA THR A 108 17.45 -13.23 -15.28
C THR A 108 16.84 -12.58 -14.04
N SER A 109 15.51 -12.57 -13.92
CA SER A 109 14.83 -11.99 -12.75
C SER A 109 15.07 -12.82 -11.48
N GLN A 110 15.16 -14.14 -11.62
CA GLN A 110 15.49 -15.04 -10.52
C GLN A 110 16.95 -14.81 -10.08
N ALA A 111 17.87 -14.68 -11.03
CA ALA A 111 19.26 -14.37 -10.72
C ALA A 111 19.41 -13.01 -9.99
N ILE A 112 18.63 -12.00 -10.38
CA ILE A 112 18.59 -10.69 -9.70
C ILE A 112 18.12 -10.82 -8.25
N GLU A 113 17.11 -11.65 -7.99
CA GLU A 113 16.60 -11.89 -6.64
C GLU A 113 17.58 -12.71 -5.79
N ASP A 114 18.18 -13.76 -6.37
CA ASP A 114 19.16 -14.63 -5.71
C ASP A 114 20.46 -13.86 -5.36
N ALA A 115 20.84 -12.89 -6.18
CA ALA A 115 21.94 -11.96 -5.93
C ALA A 115 21.65 -10.94 -4.82
N GLY A 116 20.42 -10.90 -4.28
CA GLY A 116 20.05 -10.02 -3.17
C GLY A 116 19.94 -8.54 -3.53
N ILE A 117 19.66 -8.22 -4.81
CA ILE A 117 19.55 -6.84 -5.28
C ILE A 117 18.22 -6.24 -4.82
N GLU A 118 18.26 -5.09 -4.12
CA GLU A 118 17.06 -4.48 -3.55
C GLU A 118 16.28 -3.60 -4.55
N THR A 119 16.99 -2.97 -5.48
CA THR A 119 16.43 -1.98 -6.41
C THR A 119 17.01 -2.14 -7.81
N VAL A 120 16.16 -2.09 -8.84
CA VAL A 120 16.57 -2.14 -10.25
C VAL A 120 15.94 -0.98 -11.01
N LYS A 121 16.74 -0.30 -11.83
CA LYS A 121 16.23 0.74 -12.73
C LYS A 121 15.74 0.13 -14.03
N ILE A 122 14.47 0.33 -14.33
CA ILE A 122 13.83 -0.15 -15.55
C ILE A 122 13.36 1.02 -16.41
N ARG A 123 13.22 0.77 -17.70
CA ARG A 123 12.51 1.68 -18.60
C ARG A 123 11.02 1.58 -18.33
N SER A 124 10.31 2.69 -18.50
CA SER A 124 8.88 2.76 -18.24
C SER A 124 8.16 3.55 -19.33
N VAL A 125 6.90 3.19 -19.57
CA VAL A 125 5.99 3.96 -20.41
C VAL A 125 5.78 5.40 -19.91
N LEU A 126 5.95 5.66 -18.61
CA LEU A 126 5.80 7.00 -18.02
C LEU A 126 6.98 7.94 -18.30
N THR A 127 8.17 7.39 -18.53
CA THR A 127 9.40 8.15 -18.81
C THR A 127 9.77 8.13 -20.29
N CYS A 128 8.86 7.63 -21.15
CA CYS A 128 9.08 7.51 -22.57
C CYS A 128 9.03 8.88 -23.26
N GLU A 129 10.02 9.19 -24.09
CA GLU A 129 10.13 10.45 -24.82
C GLU A 129 9.67 10.35 -26.29
N ALA A 130 8.97 9.27 -26.64
CA ALA A 130 8.40 9.08 -27.97
C ALA A 130 7.40 10.21 -28.29
N LYS A 131 7.50 10.82 -29.48
CA LYS A 131 6.64 11.96 -29.86
C LYS A 131 5.16 11.60 -30.03
N ARG A 132 4.88 10.34 -30.38
CA ARG A 132 3.54 9.78 -30.57
C ARG A 132 3.58 8.34 -30.09
N GLY A 133 2.59 7.92 -29.29
CA GLY A 133 2.56 6.57 -28.74
C GLY A 133 3.70 6.31 -27.76
N VAL A 134 4.22 5.08 -27.76
CA VAL A 134 5.28 4.61 -26.86
C VAL A 134 6.31 3.82 -27.66
N CYS A 135 7.57 3.80 -27.24
CA CYS A 135 8.59 2.98 -27.87
C CYS A 135 8.57 1.52 -27.35
N ARG A 136 9.05 0.59 -28.18
CA ARG A 136 9.13 -0.84 -27.87
C ARG A 136 9.89 -1.11 -26.58
N MET A 137 11.02 -0.41 -26.38
CA MET A 137 11.89 -0.61 -25.22
C MET A 137 11.31 -0.09 -23.89
N CYS A 138 10.44 0.93 -23.93
CA CYS A 138 9.79 1.44 -22.71
C CYS A 138 8.56 0.62 -22.30
N TYR A 139 7.94 -0.08 -23.25
CA TYR A 139 6.84 -1.02 -22.97
C TYR A 139 7.37 -2.40 -22.55
N GLY A 140 8.35 -2.94 -23.29
CA GLY A 140 8.94 -4.25 -23.04
C GLY A 140 8.16 -5.39 -23.69
N ARG A 141 7.80 -6.39 -22.88
CA ARG A 141 7.21 -7.66 -23.33
C ARG A 141 5.69 -7.57 -23.47
N ASN A 142 5.16 -8.15 -24.53
CA ASN A 142 3.73 -8.42 -24.67
C ASN A 142 3.37 -9.66 -23.85
N LEU A 143 2.50 -9.50 -22.85
CA LEU A 143 2.10 -10.58 -21.94
C LEU A 143 1.21 -11.65 -22.59
N ALA A 144 0.64 -11.39 -23.76
CA ALA A 144 -0.16 -12.37 -24.49
C ALA A 144 0.69 -13.30 -25.35
N THR A 145 1.73 -12.78 -26.01
CA THR A 145 2.62 -13.55 -26.88
C THR A 145 3.89 -14.02 -26.16
N MET A 146 4.20 -13.43 -25.01
CA MET A 146 5.41 -13.69 -24.24
C MET A 146 6.71 -13.31 -24.99
N ASP A 147 6.62 -12.41 -25.96
CA ASP A 147 7.74 -11.86 -26.73
C ASP A 147 7.78 -10.32 -26.64
N MET A 148 8.86 -9.71 -27.11
CA MET A 148 8.97 -8.24 -27.21
C MET A 148 7.86 -7.68 -28.11
N VAL A 149 7.15 -6.65 -27.64
CA VAL A 149 6.00 -6.07 -28.34
C VAL A 149 6.33 -5.66 -29.78
N ASP A 150 5.40 -5.86 -30.72
CA ASP A 150 5.62 -5.49 -32.12
C ASP A 150 5.30 -4.02 -32.39
N LEU A 151 5.92 -3.48 -33.46
CA LEU A 151 5.61 -2.14 -33.94
C LEU A 151 4.17 -2.09 -34.50
N GLY A 152 3.42 -1.07 -34.11
CA GLY A 152 2.02 -0.89 -34.48
C GLY A 152 1.01 -1.52 -33.53
N GLU A 153 1.45 -2.24 -32.49
CA GLU A 153 0.56 -2.86 -31.51
C GLU A 153 -0.25 -1.80 -30.73
N ALA A 154 -1.55 -2.03 -30.58
CA ALA A 154 -2.48 -1.12 -29.90
C ALA A 154 -2.48 -1.31 -28.37
N VAL A 155 -1.31 -1.09 -27.75
CA VAL A 155 -1.07 -1.34 -26.33
C VAL A 155 -2.00 -0.58 -25.39
N GLY A 156 -2.49 0.61 -25.79
CA GLY A 156 -3.46 1.36 -24.99
C GLY A 156 -4.82 0.70 -24.88
N ILE A 157 -5.31 0.11 -25.99
CA ILE A 157 -6.58 -0.65 -25.98
C ILE A 157 -6.43 -1.90 -25.12
N LEU A 158 -5.31 -2.62 -25.28
CA LEU A 158 -5.00 -3.80 -24.47
C LEU A 158 -4.96 -3.45 -22.97
N ALA A 159 -4.24 -2.40 -22.58
CA ALA A 159 -4.16 -1.95 -21.20
C ALA A 159 -5.53 -1.57 -20.61
N ALA A 160 -6.36 -0.84 -21.38
CA ALA A 160 -7.70 -0.46 -20.95
C ALA A 160 -8.60 -1.70 -20.69
N GLN A 161 -8.49 -2.73 -21.53
CA GLN A 161 -9.24 -3.99 -21.35
C GLN A 161 -8.72 -4.80 -20.16
N SER A 162 -7.40 -4.90 -20.00
CA SER A 162 -6.77 -5.60 -18.87
C SER A 162 -7.13 -5.00 -17.50
N ILE A 163 -7.53 -3.73 -17.45
CA ILE A 163 -8.09 -3.11 -16.24
C ILE A 163 -9.61 -3.30 -16.18
N GLY A 164 -10.29 -3.06 -17.29
CA GLY A 164 -11.75 -3.01 -17.36
C GLY A 164 -12.45 -4.36 -17.14
N GLU A 165 -11.98 -5.43 -17.78
CA GLU A 165 -12.57 -6.76 -17.63
C GLU A 165 -12.47 -7.26 -16.18
N PRO A 166 -11.27 -7.31 -15.54
CA PRO A 166 -11.19 -7.70 -14.14
C PRO A 166 -11.99 -6.80 -13.21
N GLY A 167 -12.06 -5.48 -13.48
CA GLY A 167 -12.88 -4.54 -12.72
C GLY A 167 -14.35 -4.92 -12.72
N THR A 168 -14.92 -5.20 -13.90
CA THR A 168 -16.32 -5.70 -13.99
C THR A 168 -16.48 -7.06 -13.30
N GLN A 169 -15.52 -7.97 -13.45
CA GLN A 169 -15.56 -9.30 -12.84
C GLN A 169 -15.54 -9.25 -11.30
N LEU A 170 -14.79 -8.32 -10.70
CA LEU A 170 -14.75 -8.10 -9.26
C LEU A 170 -16.09 -7.58 -8.74
N THR A 171 -16.76 -6.70 -9.49
CA THR A 171 -18.11 -6.23 -9.11
C THR A 171 -19.16 -7.34 -9.16
N LEU A 172 -18.99 -8.32 -10.06
CA LEU A 172 -19.85 -9.50 -10.08
C LEU A 172 -19.57 -10.44 -8.89
N ARG A 173 -18.30 -10.77 -8.59
CA ARG A 173 -18.00 -11.81 -7.58
C ARG A 173 -18.19 -11.39 -6.12
N THR A 174 -18.06 -10.11 -5.79
CA THR A 174 -17.90 -9.66 -4.39
C THR A 174 -19.22 -9.57 -3.61
N PHE A 175 -20.35 -9.33 -4.27
CA PHE A 175 -21.60 -8.93 -3.57
C PHE A 175 -22.62 -10.05 -3.37
N HIS A 176 -22.35 -11.27 -3.84
CA HIS A 176 -23.26 -12.40 -3.67
C HIS A 176 -23.19 -13.05 -2.28
N ILE A 177 -22.20 -12.68 -1.46
CA ILE A 177 -22.02 -13.17 -0.07
C ILE A 177 -22.76 -12.26 0.94
N GLY A 178 -23.83 -11.57 0.50
CA GLY A 178 -24.60 -10.62 1.32
C GLY A 178 -25.34 -11.21 2.53
N GLY A 179 -25.14 -12.49 2.88
CA GLY A 179 -25.81 -13.17 3.99
C GLY A 179 -24.87 -13.78 5.04
N THR A 180 -23.55 -13.77 4.82
CA THR A 180 -22.56 -14.33 5.76
C THR A 180 -21.32 -13.45 5.76
N ALA A 181 -21.29 -12.47 6.66
CA ALA A 181 -20.12 -11.64 6.89
C ALA A 181 -19.10 -12.40 7.77
N ALA A 182 -18.45 -13.42 7.21
CA ALA A 182 -17.22 -13.93 7.78
C ALA A 182 -16.10 -12.97 7.38
N ARG A 183 -16.06 -11.79 8.01
CA ARG A 183 -14.96 -10.86 7.83
C ARG A 183 -13.71 -11.55 8.39
N ILE A 184 -12.66 -11.64 7.58
CA ILE A 184 -11.30 -11.84 8.11
C ILE A 184 -11.12 -10.69 9.10
N ALA A 185 -11.07 -10.99 10.40
CA ALA A 185 -10.81 -9.97 11.41
C ALA A 185 -9.51 -9.28 11.02
N GLU A 186 -9.54 -7.96 10.84
CA GLU A 186 -8.32 -7.19 10.69
C GLU A 186 -7.41 -7.55 11.85
N GLN A 187 -6.15 -7.86 11.54
CA GLN A 187 -5.19 -8.26 12.54
C GLN A 187 -4.92 -7.04 13.42
N THR A 188 -5.53 -7.00 14.61
CA THR A 188 -5.33 -5.95 15.63
C THR A 188 -3.95 -6.00 16.28
N VAL A 189 -3.14 -6.98 15.89
CA VAL A 189 -1.85 -7.30 16.50
C VAL A 189 -0.81 -7.46 15.38
N ARG A 190 0.24 -6.65 15.41
CA ARG A 190 1.39 -6.81 14.52
C ARG A 190 2.42 -7.72 15.19
N LYS A 191 2.76 -8.82 14.52
CA LYS A 191 3.84 -9.73 14.93
C LYS A 191 5.01 -9.64 13.97
N THR A 192 6.21 -9.95 14.46
CA THR A 192 7.40 -10.15 13.63
C THR A 192 7.57 -11.62 13.26
N LYS A 193 8.01 -11.91 12.04
CA LYS A 193 8.33 -13.24 11.50
C LYS A 193 9.81 -13.58 11.64
N VAL A 194 10.64 -12.60 12.00
CA VAL A 194 12.10 -12.70 12.03
C VAL A 194 12.60 -12.32 13.42
N GLU A 195 13.62 -13.01 13.91
CA GLU A 195 14.28 -12.59 15.14
C GLU A 195 15.18 -11.39 14.88
N GLY A 196 15.14 -10.39 15.75
CA GLY A 196 15.89 -9.16 15.52
C GLY A 196 15.86 -8.20 16.70
N VAL A 197 16.51 -7.06 16.51
CA VAL A 197 16.49 -5.93 17.44
C VAL A 197 15.60 -4.86 16.85
N ILE A 198 14.66 -4.35 17.65
CA ILE A 198 13.80 -3.24 17.24
C ILE A 198 14.48 -1.93 17.60
N GLU A 199 14.44 -0.99 16.68
CA GLU A 199 14.88 0.37 16.87
C GLU A 199 13.72 1.31 16.56
N HIS A 200 13.50 2.28 17.43
CA HIS A 200 12.49 3.30 17.21
C HIS A 200 12.97 4.30 16.15
N GLY A 201 12.12 4.64 15.18
CA GLY A 201 12.44 5.69 14.22
C GLY A 201 12.46 7.08 14.85
N ASP A 202 13.16 8.02 14.21
CA ASP A 202 13.39 9.38 14.73
C ASP A 202 12.09 10.16 15.03
N ARG A 203 10.98 9.80 14.37
CA ARG A 203 9.67 10.46 14.49
C ARG A 203 8.70 9.76 15.44
N LEU A 204 9.11 8.68 16.10
CA LEU A 204 8.26 7.93 17.01
C LEU A 204 8.20 8.61 18.38
N THR A 205 7.06 9.22 18.70
CA THR A 205 6.79 9.73 20.06
C THR A 205 5.74 8.86 20.74
N PHE A 206 5.98 8.52 22.00
CA PHE A 206 5.06 7.72 22.80
C PHE A 206 4.93 8.30 24.21
N VAL A 207 3.76 8.11 24.79
CA VAL A 207 3.46 8.50 26.17
C VAL A 207 3.18 7.24 26.99
N LYS A 208 3.64 7.23 28.24
CA LYS A 208 3.33 6.15 29.18
C LYS A 208 2.00 6.45 29.87
N THR A 209 1.02 5.58 29.66
CA THR A 209 -0.26 5.61 30.37
C THR A 209 -0.03 5.27 31.86
N PRO A 210 -0.87 5.73 32.79
CA PRO A 210 -0.79 5.33 34.22
C PRO A 210 -0.79 3.82 34.45
N GLU A 211 -1.33 3.06 33.50
CA GLU A 211 -1.40 1.59 33.49
C GLU A 211 -0.09 0.92 33.03
N GLY A 212 0.94 1.71 32.68
CA GLY A 212 2.25 1.22 32.26
C GLY A 212 2.40 0.91 30.77
N HIS A 213 1.33 1.07 29.98
CA HIS A 213 1.35 0.89 28.53
C HIS A 213 2.01 2.09 27.81
N GLN A 214 2.76 1.82 26.74
CA GLN A 214 3.36 2.84 25.89
C GLN A 214 2.45 3.07 24.68
N VAL A 215 1.86 4.26 24.55
CA VAL A 215 0.92 4.59 23.47
C VAL A 215 1.54 5.61 22.53
N VAL A 216 1.49 5.33 21.22
CA VAL A 216 2.10 6.18 20.18
C VAL A 216 1.23 7.40 19.88
N THR A 217 1.82 8.59 20.01
CA THR A 217 1.15 9.88 19.75
C THR A 217 1.57 10.53 18.43
N SER A 218 2.55 9.96 17.72
CA SER A 218 3.01 10.44 16.41
C SER A 218 2.16 9.89 15.28
N TYR A 219 1.87 10.73 14.27
CA TYR A 219 1.20 10.30 13.03
C TYR A 219 2.12 9.55 12.05
N GLU A 220 3.42 9.81 12.10
CA GLU A 220 4.44 9.21 11.23
C GLU A 220 5.42 8.35 12.05
N GLY A 221 4.88 7.57 13.00
CA GLY A 221 5.69 6.66 13.80
C GLY A 221 6.21 5.50 12.97
N GLU A 222 7.49 5.18 13.05
CA GLU A 222 8.06 3.99 12.43
C GLU A 222 8.85 3.14 13.44
N LEU A 223 8.77 1.82 13.31
CA LEU A 223 9.62 0.86 13.99
C LEU A 223 10.51 0.18 12.96
N ILE A 224 11.81 0.15 13.22
CA ILE A 224 12.81 -0.43 12.35
C ILE A 224 13.27 -1.75 12.97
N LEU A 225 13.00 -2.87 12.30
CA LEU A 225 13.55 -4.15 12.70
C LEU A 225 14.91 -4.34 12.03
N LYS A 226 15.94 -4.49 12.85
CA LYS A 226 17.27 -4.88 12.40
C LYS A 226 17.49 -6.37 12.68
N ALA A 227 17.70 -7.15 11.64
CA ALA A 227 17.96 -8.58 11.74
C ALA A 227 19.35 -8.90 11.16
N ALA A 228 19.87 -10.09 11.48
CA ALA A 228 21.08 -10.59 10.82
C ALA A 228 20.75 -10.88 9.35
N ALA A 229 21.61 -10.42 8.43
CA ALA A 229 21.47 -10.73 7.01
C ALA A 229 21.44 -12.26 6.80
N HIS A 230 20.57 -12.73 5.90
CA HIS A 230 20.46 -14.15 5.52
C HIS A 230 21.85 -14.70 5.16
N GLY A 231 22.38 -15.65 5.95
CA GLY A 231 23.67 -16.31 5.72
C GLY A 231 24.79 -16.04 6.75
N GLY A 232 24.60 -15.15 7.73
CA GLY A 232 25.64 -14.82 8.72
C GLY A 232 25.52 -15.57 10.07
N HIS A 233 25.90 -16.84 10.16
CA HIS A 233 25.99 -17.60 11.43
C HIS A 233 27.23 -17.25 12.29
N THR A 234 27.73 -16.00 12.25
CA THR A 234 28.85 -15.58 13.10
C THR A 234 28.47 -14.37 13.95
N ALA A 235 28.96 -14.38 15.20
CA ALA A 235 28.59 -13.47 16.30
C ALA A 235 28.96 -11.97 16.08
N ALA A 236 29.31 -11.58 14.86
CA ALA A 236 29.69 -10.23 14.45
C ALA A 236 29.01 -9.78 13.15
N ALA A 237 27.86 -10.36 12.79
CA ALA A 237 27.06 -9.87 11.67
C ALA A 237 26.55 -8.45 11.97
N LYS A 238 26.87 -7.48 11.10
CA LYS A 238 26.26 -6.14 11.15
C LYS A 238 24.75 -6.31 11.03
N LEU A 239 24.03 -5.85 12.04
CA LEU A 239 22.57 -5.77 12.02
C LEU A 239 22.16 -4.81 10.91
N ALA A 240 21.57 -5.35 9.83
CA ALA A 240 21.05 -4.57 8.73
C ALA A 240 19.56 -4.30 8.95
N VAL A 241 19.06 -3.19 8.41
CA VAL A 241 17.62 -2.89 8.45
C VAL A 241 16.91 -3.90 7.56
N HIS A 242 16.12 -4.79 8.17
CA HIS A 242 15.38 -5.83 7.44
C HIS A 242 14.00 -5.31 7.03
N SER A 243 13.29 -4.68 7.96
CA SER A 243 11.90 -4.24 7.77
C SER A 243 11.62 -2.94 8.51
N ARG A 244 10.76 -2.10 7.93
CA ARG A 244 10.25 -0.89 8.58
C ARG A 244 8.74 -1.01 8.70
N PHE A 245 8.22 -0.85 9.91
CA PHE A 245 6.80 -0.89 10.21
C PHE A 245 6.29 0.51 10.48
N GLN A 246 5.27 0.93 9.73
CA GLN A 246 4.50 2.12 10.06
C GLN A 246 3.60 1.80 11.26
N VAL A 247 3.70 2.61 12.31
CA VAL A 247 2.90 2.46 13.53
C VAL A 247 1.81 3.52 13.54
N PRO A 248 0.53 3.13 13.58
CA PRO A 248 -0.57 4.09 13.57
C PRO A 248 -0.67 4.84 14.91
N LEU A 249 -1.24 6.04 14.86
CA LEU A 249 -1.60 6.82 16.04
C LEU A 249 -2.52 6.00 16.94
N GLY A 250 -2.25 5.93 18.25
CA GLY A 250 -3.06 5.16 19.18
C GLY A 250 -2.62 3.71 19.36
N ALA A 251 -1.63 3.25 18.59
CA ALA A 251 -1.08 1.93 18.82
C ALA A 251 -0.39 1.83 20.18
N THR A 252 -0.62 0.71 20.85
CA THR A 252 0.09 0.36 22.08
C THR A 252 1.33 -0.46 21.72
N LEU A 253 2.51 0.08 22.01
CA LEU A 253 3.78 -0.61 21.84
C LEU A 253 3.95 -1.68 22.93
N MET A 254 4.33 -2.89 22.51
CA MET A 254 4.65 -4.02 23.40
C MET A 254 6.17 -4.23 23.54
N VAL A 255 6.96 -3.40 22.86
CA VAL A 255 8.40 -3.53 22.69
C VAL A 255 9.08 -2.21 23.05
N GLU A 256 10.26 -2.30 23.63
CA GLU A 256 11.11 -1.15 23.94
C GLU A 256 12.19 -0.94 22.88
N ASP A 257 12.76 0.27 22.85
CA ASP A 257 13.86 0.61 21.96
C ASP A 257 15.10 -0.25 22.27
N GLY A 258 15.66 -0.88 21.24
CA GLY A 258 16.78 -1.82 21.37
C GLY A 258 16.40 -3.20 21.89
N GLN A 259 15.12 -3.52 22.09
CA GLN A 259 14.68 -4.82 22.57
C GLN A 259 14.88 -5.92 21.50
N LYS A 260 15.43 -7.06 21.93
CA LYS A 260 15.47 -8.27 21.12
C LYS A 260 14.10 -8.95 21.11
N VAL A 261 13.56 -9.18 19.93
CA VAL A 261 12.32 -9.93 19.71
C VAL A 261 12.62 -11.25 19.03
N ALA A 262 11.93 -12.30 19.50
CA ALA A 262 11.94 -13.60 18.86
C ALA A 262 10.91 -13.62 17.72
N LYS A 263 11.01 -14.63 16.85
CA LYS A 263 9.99 -14.96 15.86
C LYS A 263 8.61 -15.09 16.52
N ASP A 264 7.60 -14.50 15.88
CA ASP A 264 6.22 -14.33 16.35
C ASP A 264 6.03 -13.38 17.55
N GLY A 265 7.05 -12.59 17.90
CA GLY A 265 6.95 -11.54 18.90
C GLY A 265 5.96 -10.44 18.50
N VAL A 266 5.15 -9.97 19.44
CA VAL A 266 4.20 -8.87 19.21
C VAL A 266 4.93 -7.54 19.30
N LEU A 267 4.83 -6.72 18.25
CA LEU A 267 5.44 -5.39 18.18
C LEU A 267 4.52 -4.34 18.80
N PHE A 268 3.31 -4.25 18.26
CA PHE A 268 2.29 -3.30 18.71
C PHE A 268 0.89 -3.82 18.43
N THR A 269 -0.07 -3.31 19.19
CA THR A 269 -1.49 -3.59 19.03
C THR A 269 -2.23 -2.30 18.76
N TRP A 270 -3.19 -2.31 17.84
CA TRP A 270 -4.01 -1.15 17.56
C TRP A 270 -5.45 -1.57 17.28
N ASP A 271 -6.36 -0.63 17.44
CA ASP A 271 -7.74 -0.79 17.02
C ASP A 271 -7.93 -0.15 15.65
N PRO A 272 -8.20 -0.92 14.57
CA PRO A 272 -8.40 -0.38 13.24
C PRO A 272 -9.71 0.39 13.09
N TYR A 273 -10.66 0.23 14.01
CA TYR A 273 -11.97 0.90 13.97
C TYR A 273 -11.98 2.23 14.73
N THR A 274 -10.91 2.56 15.43
CA THR A 274 -10.85 3.71 16.32
C THR A 274 -9.64 4.57 15.97
N ASN A 275 -9.87 5.84 15.65
CA ASN A 275 -8.81 6.84 15.54
C ASN A 275 -8.81 7.67 16.84
N PRO A 276 -8.04 7.29 17.87
CA PRO A 276 -8.04 8.01 19.12
C PRO A 276 -7.41 9.40 18.95
N ILE A 277 -8.08 10.40 19.50
CA ILE A 277 -7.56 11.76 19.57
C ILE A 277 -6.75 11.86 20.85
N MET A 278 -5.46 12.14 20.72
CA MET A 278 -4.52 12.06 21.85
C MET A 278 -3.63 13.29 21.90
N THR A 279 -3.17 13.60 23.11
CA THR A 279 -2.18 14.65 23.36
C THR A 279 -0.90 14.02 23.90
N ASP A 280 0.23 14.54 23.45
CA ASP A 280 1.58 14.22 23.94
C ASP A 280 1.90 14.92 25.26
N VAL A 281 1.16 15.98 25.58
CA VAL A 281 1.30 16.78 26.80
C VAL A 281 0.10 16.64 27.73
N GLY A 282 0.39 16.68 29.04
CA GLY A 282 -0.63 16.84 30.07
C GLY A 282 -1.12 18.29 30.15
N GLY A 283 -2.40 18.47 30.48
CA GLY A 283 -2.97 19.80 30.62
C GLY A 283 -4.47 19.78 30.93
N LEU A 284 -5.04 20.98 31.03
CA LEU A 284 -6.49 21.14 31.10
C LEU A 284 -7.05 21.12 29.68
N VAL A 285 -7.95 20.17 29.41
CA VAL A 285 -8.67 20.12 28.13
C VAL A 285 -9.70 21.25 28.13
N ARG A 286 -9.64 22.09 27.09
CA ARG A 286 -10.63 23.13 26.84
C ARG A 286 -11.16 22.95 25.43
N PHE A 287 -12.48 22.88 25.30
CA PHE A 287 -13.11 22.95 24.00
C PHE A 287 -12.99 24.37 23.43
N VAL A 288 -12.57 24.45 22.18
CA VAL A 288 -12.47 25.67 21.40
C VAL A 288 -13.41 25.51 20.21
N ASP A 289 -14.22 26.52 19.94
CA ASP A 289 -15.19 26.53 18.84
C ASP A 289 -16.23 25.38 18.89
N ILE A 290 -16.50 24.85 20.09
CA ILE A 290 -17.62 23.94 20.37
C ILE A 290 -18.70 24.71 21.12
N VAL A 291 -19.79 24.99 20.43
CA VAL A 291 -21.00 25.67 20.90
C VAL A 291 -22.19 24.72 20.78
N ASP A 292 -22.90 24.53 21.89
CA ASP A 292 -24.11 23.68 21.95
C ASP A 292 -25.18 24.19 20.96
N ASP A 293 -25.84 23.27 20.27
CA ASP A 293 -26.86 23.50 19.23
C ASP A 293 -26.38 24.17 17.92
N GLU A 294 -25.13 24.66 17.84
CA GLU A 294 -24.52 25.18 16.61
C GLU A 294 -23.52 24.21 15.98
N THR A 295 -22.60 23.66 16.78
CA THR A 295 -21.50 22.77 16.32
C THR A 295 -21.52 21.41 17.00
N VAL A 296 -22.32 21.25 18.06
CA VAL A 296 -22.53 19.97 18.76
C VAL A 296 -24.02 19.76 19.03
N ARG A 297 -24.48 18.55 18.78
CA ARG A 297 -25.84 18.08 19.08
C ARG A 297 -25.77 16.90 20.04
N GLU A 298 -26.66 16.88 21.04
CA GLU A 298 -26.86 15.68 21.86
C GLU A 298 -27.80 14.72 21.14
N GLU A 299 -27.29 13.53 20.82
CA GLU A 299 -28.10 12.41 20.34
C GLU A 299 -28.28 11.38 21.46
N LEU A 300 -29.48 10.82 21.54
CA LEU A 300 -29.75 9.71 22.43
C LEU A 300 -29.46 8.43 21.65
N ASP A 301 -28.46 7.67 22.09
CA ASP A 301 -28.22 6.34 21.55
C ASP A 301 -29.35 5.41 22.02
N GLU A 302 -30.21 4.99 21.08
CA GLU A 302 -31.39 4.17 21.33
C GLU A 302 -31.05 2.79 21.92
N ILE A 303 -29.81 2.31 21.75
CA ILE A 303 -29.38 0.99 22.22
C ILE A 303 -28.84 1.07 23.64
N THR A 304 -28.03 2.09 23.95
CA THR A 304 -27.38 2.22 25.26
C THR A 304 -28.13 3.12 26.23
N GLY A 305 -29.11 3.89 25.75
CA GLY A 305 -29.88 4.87 26.53
C GLY A 305 -29.03 6.04 27.04
N ARG A 306 -27.79 6.17 26.56
CA ARG A 306 -26.87 7.23 26.94
C ARG A 306 -26.97 8.39 25.95
N ARG A 307 -26.85 9.61 26.48
CA ARG A 307 -26.70 10.81 25.66
C ARG A 307 -25.26 10.92 25.21
N GLN A 308 -25.05 10.99 23.90
CA GLN A 308 -23.74 11.21 23.30
C GLN A 308 -23.74 12.54 22.55
N ARG A 309 -22.65 13.28 22.68
CA ARG A 309 -22.45 14.54 21.95
C ARG A 309 -21.84 14.21 20.60
N VAL A 310 -22.49 14.65 19.54
CA VAL A 310 -22.04 14.46 18.16
C VAL A 310 -21.73 15.83 17.57
N ILE A 311 -20.52 15.97 17.01
CA ILE A 311 -20.10 17.19 16.33
C ILE A 311 -20.83 17.27 14.99
N ILE A 312 -21.46 18.40 14.72
CA ILE A 312 -22.18 18.69 13.47
C ILE A 312 -21.48 19.80 12.71
N GLU A 313 -21.48 19.71 11.38
CA GLU A 313 -20.97 20.80 10.54
C GLU A 313 -21.92 22.00 10.58
N ASP A 314 -21.38 23.17 10.93
CA ASP A 314 -22.07 24.45 10.81
C ASP A 314 -22.33 24.78 9.33
N ARG A 315 -23.59 24.71 8.92
CA ARG A 315 -24.03 24.95 7.54
C ARG A 315 -23.96 26.42 7.11
N GLU A 316 -23.75 27.38 8.03
CA GLU A 316 -23.76 28.81 7.70
C GLU A 316 -22.36 29.41 7.42
N LYS A 317 -21.28 28.63 7.56
CA LYS A 317 -19.93 29.12 7.29
C LYS A 317 -19.66 29.26 5.79
N LYS A 318 -19.78 30.48 5.26
CA LYS A 318 -19.36 30.84 3.88
C LYS A 318 -17.87 30.50 3.69
N PRO A 319 -17.48 29.80 2.60
CA PRO A 319 -16.09 29.51 2.30
C PRO A 319 -15.41 30.79 1.79
N GLY A 320 -14.73 31.57 2.65
CA GLY A 320 -14.06 32.77 2.15
C GLY A 320 -13.43 33.79 3.11
N SER A 321 -13.26 33.55 4.41
CA SER A 321 -12.50 34.48 5.26
C SER A 321 -11.21 33.83 5.79
N VAL A 322 -10.12 34.10 5.10
CA VAL A 322 -8.75 33.82 5.52
C VAL A 322 -8.39 34.75 6.69
N GLY A 323 -8.11 34.17 7.86
CA GLY A 323 -7.38 34.78 8.96
C GLY A 323 -6.52 33.70 9.61
N GLY A 324 -5.21 33.67 9.29
CA GLY A 324 -4.27 32.65 9.79
C GLY A 324 -3.74 32.93 11.20
N PRO A 325 -2.58 32.37 11.58
CA PRO A 325 -2.10 31.00 11.39
C PRO A 325 -2.23 30.19 12.71
N GLY A 326 -2.47 28.89 12.60
CA GLY A 326 -2.22 27.95 13.71
C GLY A 326 -3.36 27.79 14.72
N ALA A 327 -4.31 26.91 14.40
CA ALA A 327 -5.05 26.18 15.41
C ALA A 327 -5.12 24.73 14.93
N ARG A 328 -4.30 23.89 15.56
CA ARG A 328 -4.38 22.43 15.45
C ARG A 328 -5.82 22.05 15.76
N GLN A 329 -6.43 21.26 14.86
CA GLN A 329 -7.74 20.67 15.06
C GLN A 329 -7.70 19.77 16.30
N GLY A 330 -8.04 20.35 17.44
CA GLY A 330 -8.46 19.63 18.62
C GLY A 330 -9.97 19.73 18.69
N VAL A 331 -10.66 18.67 18.30
CA VAL A 331 -12.09 18.49 18.56
C VAL A 331 -12.25 17.08 19.13
N ALA A 332 -13.11 16.98 20.14
CA ALA A 332 -13.19 15.94 21.16
C ALA A 332 -13.35 14.49 20.67
#